data_AF-A0A4S4N0U7-F1
#
_entry.id   AF-A0A4S4N0U7-F1
#
_cell.length_a   1.000
_cell.length_b   1.000
_cell.length_c   1.000
_cell.angle_alpha   90.00
_cell.angle_beta   90.00
_cell.angle_gamma   90.00
#
_symmetry.space_group_name_H-M   'P 1'
#
loop_
_entity.id
_entity.type
_entity.pdbx_description
1 polymer ?
#
loop_
_entity_poly.entity_id
_entity_poly.type
_entity_poly.pdbx_seq_one_letter_code
_entity_poly.pdbx_strand_id
1 'polypeptide(L)'
;MRDRSAGGEKKKSGGLLRTLSNKLKPKHRDPRHIYRDDGGIPVQDILTTQPIVITADEQYLPPPVPTYFPPPPILESDAGQSQGSVPPPGQYGPPGGTPAGMPMRMPSPSPSSRSRGQAPPPRSSSRSSRPPPLQPTLQIDSRNEFADLLHFSQHPVHFSDKVYPSAYHLYEAFKFMEHRPDIAENIRRSGPGSEGIRNVGDIVHQFREHVRPDWQAVMVSMVRTSLFACLPPR
;
A
#
# COMPACT_ATOMS: atom_id res chain seq x y z
N MET A 1 -65.03 20.18 12.77
CA MET A 1 -65.76 21.15 11.93
C MET A 1 -64.99 22.45 11.88
N ARG A 2 -64.20 22.67 10.83
CA ARG A 2 -63.94 23.98 10.24
C ARG A 2 -63.47 23.75 8.81
N ASP A 3 -64.25 24.36 7.95
CA ASP A 3 -64.38 24.22 6.51
C ASP A 3 -63.58 25.32 5.81
N ARG A 4 -63.28 25.12 4.52
CA ARG A 4 -62.89 26.11 3.49
C ARG A 4 -61.46 26.69 3.62
N SER A 5 -60.70 26.90 2.55
CA SER A 5 -61.12 27.53 1.30
C SER A 5 -60.17 27.20 0.15
N ALA A 6 -60.78 26.91 -1.00
CA ALA A 6 -60.15 26.97 -2.31
C ALA A 6 -60.05 28.44 -2.77
N GLY A 7 -58.97 28.79 -3.46
CA GLY A 7 -58.81 30.07 -4.12
C GLY A 7 -57.75 29.97 -5.21
N GLY A 8 -58.18 29.83 -6.46
CA GLY A 8 -57.29 29.90 -7.62
C GLY A 8 -57.12 31.35 -8.07
N GLU A 9 -56.01 31.64 -8.76
CA GLU A 9 -55.98 32.74 -9.73
C GLU A 9 -54.93 32.47 -10.80
N LYS A 10 -55.40 32.39 -12.05
CA LYS A 10 -54.61 32.42 -13.27
C LYS A 10 -54.38 33.89 -13.64
N LYS A 11 -53.14 34.33 -13.84
CA LYS A 11 -52.87 35.49 -14.71
C LYS A 11 -51.70 35.23 -15.65
N LYS A 12 -52.02 35.38 -16.94
CA LYS A 12 -51.16 35.27 -18.11
C LYS A 12 -50.32 36.54 -18.30
N SER A 13 -49.37 36.38 -19.21
CA SER A 13 -48.88 37.36 -20.19
C SER A 13 -47.74 38.28 -19.77
N GLY A 14 -46.70 38.23 -20.60
CA GLY A 14 -46.26 39.45 -21.27
C GLY A 14 -44.82 39.86 -20.99
N GLY A 15 -43.90 39.15 -21.67
CA GLY A 15 -42.67 39.68 -22.25
C GLY A 15 -41.99 40.90 -21.61
N LEU A 16 -40.80 40.66 -21.05
CA LEU A 16 -39.71 41.61 -21.19
C LEU A 16 -38.45 40.84 -21.59
N LEU A 17 -38.33 40.61 -22.90
CA LEU A 17 -37.07 40.34 -23.56
C LEU A 17 -36.13 41.52 -23.27
N ARG A 18 -35.23 41.35 -22.31
CA ARG A 18 -33.99 42.14 -22.22
C ARG A 18 -32.82 41.19 -22.46
N THR A 19 -32.56 41.05 -23.76
CA THR A 19 -31.22 41.00 -24.36
C THR A 19 -30.11 41.48 -23.41
N LEU A 20 -29.44 40.52 -22.78
CA LEU A 20 -28.03 40.65 -22.40
C LEU A 20 -27.27 39.48 -23.01
N SER A 21 -27.27 39.47 -24.34
CA SER A 21 -26.35 38.69 -25.16
C SER A 21 -24.98 39.36 -25.14
N ASN A 22 -24.34 39.41 -23.98
CA ASN A 22 -22.93 39.76 -23.88
C ASN A 22 -22.11 38.50 -24.15
N LYS A 23 -21.95 38.21 -25.44
CA LYS A 23 -20.69 37.93 -26.15
C LYS A 23 -19.51 37.45 -25.29
N LEU A 24 -19.70 36.44 -24.45
CA LEU A 24 -18.61 35.59 -23.98
C LEU A 24 -18.35 34.61 -25.12
N LYS A 25 -17.44 35.00 -26.02
CA LYS A 25 -16.78 34.04 -26.89
C LYS A 25 -16.29 32.92 -25.98
N PRO A 26 -16.71 31.66 -26.13
CA PRO A 26 -15.98 30.56 -25.54
C PRO A 26 -14.61 30.62 -26.20
N LYS A 27 -13.64 31.19 -25.47
CA LYS A 27 -12.24 31.05 -25.80
C LYS A 27 -12.04 29.54 -25.73
N HIS A 28 -12.03 28.90 -26.89
CA HIS A 28 -11.71 27.51 -27.10
C HIS A 28 -10.35 27.30 -26.45
N ARG A 29 -10.40 26.98 -25.16
CA ARG A 29 -9.24 26.76 -24.33
C ARG A 29 -8.87 25.33 -24.68
N ASP A 30 -7.91 25.24 -25.58
CA ASP A 30 -7.27 23.99 -25.95
C ASP A 30 -7.00 23.20 -24.66
N PRO A 31 -7.59 22.01 -24.45
CA PRO A 31 -7.40 21.24 -23.22
C PRO A 31 -6.01 20.58 -23.15
N ARG A 32 -5.01 21.16 -23.83
CA ARG A 32 -3.67 20.62 -23.98
C ARG A 32 -2.58 21.59 -23.49
N HIS A 33 -2.77 22.34 -22.40
CA HIS A 33 -1.63 23.11 -21.90
C HIS A 33 -1.70 23.64 -20.46
N ILE A 34 -1.93 22.80 -19.45
CA ILE A 34 -1.44 23.09 -18.08
C ILE A 34 -1.06 21.76 -17.45
N TYR A 35 0.20 21.37 -17.56
CA TYR A 35 0.99 20.62 -16.58
C TYR A 35 2.37 20.42 -17.21
N ARG A 36 3.19 21.46 -17.13
CA ARG A 36 4.64 21.33 -17.27
C ARG A 36 5.29 22.14 -16.15
N ASP A 37 6.22 21.47 -15.48
CA ASP A 37 7.14 21.94 -14.43
C ASP A 37 6.54 22.39 -13.11
N ASP A 38 6.45 21.43 -12.18
CA ASP A 38 7.19 21.49 -10.91
C ASP A 38 7.08 20.12 -10.21
N GLY A 39 7.83 19.12 -10.69
CA GLY A 39 8.19 17.89 -9.94
C GLY A 39 7.08 16.99 -9.34
N GLY A 40 5.80 17.34 -9.47
CA GLY A 40 4.67 16.58 -8.96
C GLY A 40 4.30 15.49 -9.93
N ILE A 41 4.59 14.24 -9.58
CA ILE A 41 4.09 13.07 -10.31
C ILE A 41 2.56 13.20 -10.36
N PRO A 42 1.92 13.17 -11.54
CA PRO A 42 0.48 13.29 -11.64
C PRO A 42 -0.16 12.20 -10.79
N VAL A 43 -1.11 12.57 -9.91
CA VAL A 43 -1.77 11.63 -9.00
C VAL A 43 -2.43 10.48 -9.78
N GLN A 44 -2.79 10.70 -11.05
CA GLN A 44 -3.28 9.63 -11.93
C GLN A 44 -2.24 8.55 -12.27
N ASP A 45 -0.94 8.85 -12.22
CA ASP A 45 0.13 7.84 -12.41
C ASP A 45 0.59 7.20 -11.09
N ILE A 46 0.31 7.82 -9.93
CA ILE A 46 0.53 7.18 -8.62
C ILE A 46 -0.65 6.25 -8.25
N LEU A 47 -1.84 6.49 -8.83
CA LEU A 47 -2.97 5.56 -8.85
C LEU A 47 -2.68 4.38 -9.81
N THR A 48 -1.62 3.65 -9.47
CA THR A 48 -1.14 2.37 -9.97
C THR A 48 -2.00 1.76 -11.09
N THR A 49 -1.75 2.20 -12.33
CA THR A 49 -2.08 1.45 -13.56
C THR A 49 -1.09 0.30 -13.79
N GLN A 50 -0.27 -0.04 -12.80
CA GLN A 50 0.44 -1.32 -12.83
C GLN A 50 -0.62 -2.37 -12.53
N PRO A 51 -0.99 -3.24 -13.49
CA PRO A 51 -1.86 -4.34 -13.19
C PRO A 51 -1.24 -5.10 -12.02
N ILE A 52 -2.00 -5.28 -10.94
CA ILE A 52 -1.61 -6.21 -9.88
C ILE A 52 -1.72 -7.58 -10.53
N VAL A 53 -0.61 -8.03 -11.10
CA VAL A 53 -0.44 -9.37 -11.62
C VAL A 53 -0.32 -10.25 -10.40
N ILE A 54 -1.46 -10.80 -9.96
CA ILE A 54 -1.46 -11.91 -9.02
C ILE A 54 -1.07 -13.12 -9.85
N THR A 55 0.23 -13.30 -10.07
CA THR A 55 0.76 -14.61 -10.42
C THR A 55 0.50 -15.49 -9.22
N ALA A 56 -0.22 -16.59 -9.40
CA ALA A 56 -0.30 -17.64 -8.41
C ALA A 56 1.12 -18.22 -8.23
N ASP A 57 1.90 -17.58 -7.37
CA ASP A 57 3.20 -18.08 -7.00
C ASP A 57 2.97 -19.33 -6.15
N GLU A 58 3.42 -20.47 -6.66
CA GLU A 58 3.41 -21.76 -5.99
C GLU A 58 4.26 -21.77 -4.68
N GLN A 59 4.84 -20.63 -4.30
CA GLN A 59 5.68 -20.44 -3.12
C GLN A 59 4.96 -20.55 -1.76
N TYR A 60 3.65 -20.78 -1.71
CA TYR A 60 2.95 -21.21 -0.50
C TYR A 60 2.68 -22.72 -0.44
N LEU A 61 3.37 -23.52 -1.25
CA LEU A 61 3.61 -24.91 -0.84
C LEU A 61 4.47 -24.85 0.43
N PRO A 62 4.05 -25.46 1.55
CA PRO A 62 4.94 -25.59 2.70
C PRO A 62 6.24 -26.23 2.19
N PRO A 63 7.41 -25.77 2.67
CA PRO A 63 8.67 -26.38 2.25
C PRO A 63 8.53 -27.89 2.41
N PRO A 64 8.96 -28.70 1.43
CA PRO A 64 8.89 -30.15 1.56
C PRO A 64 9.51 -30.49 2.91
N VAL A 65 8.69 -31.09 3.78
CA VAL A 65 9.12 -31.49 5.12
C VAL A 65 10.44 -32.23 4.95
N PRO A 66 11.54 -31.76 5.56
CA PRO A 66 12.83 -32.39 5.37
C PRO A 66 12.68 -33.87 5.75
N THR A 67 12.90 -34.74 4.77
CA THR A 67 12.99 -36.18 5.00
C THR A 67 13.99 -36.38 6.12
N TYR A 68 13.51 -36.92 7.23
CA TYR A 68 14.18 -37.22 8.49
C TYR A 68 15.70 -37.39 8.32
N PHE A 69 16.48 -36.36 8.63
CA PHE A 69 17.91 -36.52 8.83
C PHE A 69 18.11 -37.28 10.14
N PRO A 70 18.77 -38.45 10.14
CA PRO A 70 19.10 -39.14 11.37
C PRO A 70 19.99 -38.23 12.24
N PRO A 71 19.77 -38.21 13.57
CA PRO A 71 20.56 -37.37 14.46
C PRO A 71 22.05 -37.75 14.40
N PRO A 72 22.96 -36.77 14.45
CA PRO A 72 24.39 -37.06 14.55
C PRO A 72 24.71 -37.77 15.88
N PRO A 73 25.74 -38.63 15.91
CA PRO A 73 26.19 -39.28 17.14
C PRO A 73 26.66 -38.23 18.15
N ILE A 74 26.15 -38.33 19.37
CA ILE A 74 26.50 -37.49 20.52
C ILE A 74 27.96 -37.77 20.88
N LEU A 75 28.82 -36.76 20.78
CA LEU A 75 30.16 -36.74 21.37
C LEU A 75 30.06 -35.99 22.69
N GLU A 76 30.05 -36.74 23.80
CA GLU A 76 30.20 -36.22 25.16
C GLU A 76 31.48 -35.38 25.25
N SER A 77 31.33 -34.10 25.56
CA SER A 77 32.44 -33.22 25.93
C SER A 77 32.30 -32.87 27.40
N ASP A 78 33.31 -33.32 28.14
CA ASP A 78 33.48 -33.25 29.59
C ASP A 78 33.61 -31.82 30.12
N ALA A 79 33.47 -31.70 31.43
CA ALA A 79 33.19 -30.52 32.23
C ALA A 79 34.34 -29.48 32.33
N GLY A 80 33.99 -28.23 32.67
CA GLY A 80 34.99 -27.21 33.01
C GLY A 80 34.44 -25.84 33.45
N GLN A 81 34.08 -25.76 34.73
CA GLN A 81 34.06 -24.60 35.66
C GLN A 81 34.40 -23.16 35.19
N SER A 82 33.60 -22.19 35.66
CA SER A 82 33.96 -21.00 36.49
C SER A 82 32.98 -19.82 36.22
N GLN A 83 32.05 -19.52 37.13
CA GLN A 83 32.10 -18.54 38.22
C GLN A 83 32.54 -17.10 37.85
N GLY A 84 31.57 -16.18 37.88
CA GLY A 84 31.63 -14.93 38.66
C GLY A 84 32.23 -13.68 38.01
N SER A 85 31.41 -12.64 37.79
CA SER A 85 31.52 -11.33 38.48
C SER A 85 30.71 -10.25 37.75
N VAL A 86 29.87 -9.54 38.52
CA VAL A 86 29.11 -8.35 38.12
C VAL A 86 29.88 -7.11 38.58
N PRO A 87 30.13 -6.09 37.74
CA PRO A 87 30.58 -4.78 38.18
C PRO A 87 29.45 -3.72 38.27
N PRO A 88 29.66 -2.66 39.09
CA PRO A 88 28.63 -1.71 39.55
C PRO A 88 28.34 -0.52 38.60
N PRO A 89 27.33 0.33 38.89
CA PRO A 89 27.00 1.50 38.09
C PRO A 89 27.78 2.75 38.52
N GLY A 90 28.14 3.57 37.52
CA GLY A 90 28.40 5.01 37.68
C GLY A 90 29.82 5.44 37.32
N GLN A 91 29.94 6.27 36.27
CA GLN A 91 30.76 7.49 36.27
C GLN A 91 30.52 8.33 35.02
N TYR A 92 30.28 9.62 35.26
CA TYR A 92 30.28 10.72 34.29
C TYR A 92 31.73 11.03 33.85
N GLY A 93 31.95 11.36 32.57
CA GLY A 93 33.24 11.88 32.07
C GLY A 93 33.26 12.19 30.56
N PRO A 94 34.18 13.04 30.06
CA PRO A 94 33.94 14.08 29.04
C PRO A 94 34.39 13.74 27.59
N PRO A 95 34.16 14.63 26.58
CA PRO A 95 34.45 14.36 25.18
C PRO A 95 35.89 14.72 24.82
N GLY A 96 36.52 13.91 23.96
CA GLY A 96 37.80 14.29 23.34
C GLY A 96 38.45 13.15 22.59
N GLY A 97 38.89 13.42 21.35
CA GLY A 97 39.95 12.65 20.69
C GLY A 97 39.53 11.84 19.48
N THR A 98 39.75 12.43 18.30
CA THR A 98 40.11 11.77 17.01
C THR A 98 41.34 10.83 17.17
N PRO A 99 41.94 10.18 16.13
CA PRO A 99 41.59 9.95 14.71
C PRO A 99 41.81 8.47 14.25
N ALA A 100 41.56 8.22 12.95
CA ALA A 100 42.30 7.35 12.02
C ALA A 100 42.93 6.02 12.49
N GLY A 101 42.62 4.91 11.81
CA GLY A 101 43.45 3.70 11.92
C GLY A 101 42.98 2.42 11.25
N MET A 102 42.97 2.40 9.92
CA MET A 102 43.51 1.30 9.08
C MET A 102 42.85 -0.11 9.05
N PRO A 103 43.14 -0.90 7.99
CA PRO A 103 42.33 -2.01 7.46
C PRO A 103 42.90 -3.38 7.85
N MET A 104 42.18 -4.47 7.58
CA MET A 104 42.77 -5.71 7.05
C MET A 104 41.72 -6.67 6.46
N ARG A 105 41.96 -7.05 5.20
CA ARG A 105 41.45 -8.25 4.55
C ARG A 105 42.18 -9.49 5.09
N MET A 106 41.46 -10.58 5.29
CA MET A 106 42.04 -11.92 5.41
C MET A 106 41.51 -12.81 4.27
N PRO A 107 42.39 -13.41 3.45
CA PRO A 107 42.05 -14.48 2.53
C PRO A 107 42.13 -15.82 3.26
N SER A 108 41.12 -16.69 3.10
CA SER A 108 41.17 -18.04 3.65
C SER A 108 41.39 -19.09 2.56
N PRO A 109 42.19 -20.14 2.83
CA PRO A 109 42.78 -21.03 1.83
C PRO A 109 41.87 -22.18 1.39
N SER A 110 42.04 -22.54 0.12
CA SER A 110 41.53 -23.75 -0.53
C SER A 110 42.15 -25.03 0.06
N PRO A 111 41.37 -26.11 0.24
CA PRO A 111 41.90 -27.45 0.33
C PRO A 111 41.69 -28.26 -0.96
N SER A 112 42.84 -28.58 -1.56
CA SER A 112 43.27 -29.80 -2.25
C SER A 112 42.24 -30.85 -2.69
N SER A 113 42.26 -31.02 -4.01
CA SER A 113 42.13 -32.24 -4.81
C SER A 113 42.37 -33.58 -4.10
N ARG A 114 41.37 -34.46 -4.17
CA ARG A 114 41.55 -35.93 -4.16
C ARG A 114 40.88 -36.55 -5.38
N SER A 115 41.73 -37.04 -6.26
CA SER A 115 41.44 -37.93 -7.39
C SER A 115 41.42 -39.39 -6.91
N ARG A 116 40.27 -40.06 -6.96
CA ARG A 116 40.18 -41.51 -7.29
C ARG A 116 38.72 -41.98 -7.40
N GLY A 117 38.41 -42.58 -8.54
CA GLY A 117 37.18 -43.36 -8.76
C GLY A 117 36.24 -42.79 -9.81
N GLN A 118 36.66 -42.75 -11.08
CA GLN A 118 35.71 -42.62 -12.19
C GLN A 118 34.93 -43.93 -12.34
N ALA A 119 33.78 -44.01 -11.67
CA ALA A 119 32.66 -44.79 -12.17
C ALA A 119 31.96 -43.95 -13.27
N PRO A 120 31.46 -44.57 -14.36
CA PRO A 120 30.68 -43.85 -15.36
C PRO A 120 29.47 -43.21 -14.66
N PRO A 121 29.21 -41.90 -14.83
CA PRO A 121 28.06 -41.27 -14.23
C PRO A 121 26.81 -41.99 -14.74
N PRO A 122 25.82 -42.30 -13.87
CA PRO A 122 24.53 -42.76 -14.35
C PRO A 122 24.04 -41.69 -15.31
N ARG A 123 23.72 -42.12 -16.54
CA ARG A 123 23.08 -41.29 -17.56
C ARG A 123 21.81 -40.75 -16.93
N SER A 124 21.94 -39.54 -16.38
CA SER A 124 20.85 -38.75 -15.86
C SER A 124 20.01 -38.52 -17.09
N SER A 125 18.93 -39.30 -17.21
CA SER A 125 17.90 -39.02 -18.17
C SER A 125 17.50 -37.60 -17.86
N SER A 126 17.95 -36.67 -18.71
CA SER A 126 17.50 -35.30 -18.74
C SER A 126 16.01 -35.40 -19.05
N ARG A 127 15.23 -35.64 -17.99
CA ARG A 127 13.80 -35.42 -17.97
C ARG A 127 13.71 -33.96 -18.35
N SER A 128 13.43 -33.74 -19.63
CA SER A 128 13.04 -32.46 -20.18
C SER A 128 11.95 -31.98 -19.25
N SER A 129 12.33 -31.12 -18.31
CA SER A 129 11.44 -30.52 -17.35
C SER A 129 10.59 -29.60 -18.19
N ARG A 130 9.50 -30.15 -18.71
CA ARG A 130 8.48 -29.38 -19.39
C ARG A 130 8.16 -28.24 -18.44
N PRO A 131 8.35 -26.97 -18.84
CA PRO A 131 8.06 -25.85 -17.97
C PRO A 131 6.62 -26.03 -17.47
N PRO A 132 6.37 -25.82 -16.16
CA PRO A 132 5.04 -25.96 -15.61
C PRO A 132 4.07 -25.12 -16.45
N PRO A 133 2.84 -25.61 -16.71
CA PRO A 133 1.87 -24.84 -17.46
C PRO A 133 1.71 -23.47 -16.78
N LEU A 134 1.90 -22.40 -17.56
CA LEU A 134 1.76 -21.03 -17.07
C LEU A 134 0.36 -20.90 -16.50
N GLN A 135 0.26 -20.68 -15.20
CA GLN A 135 -1.03 -20.43 -14.57
C GLN A 135 -1.63 -19.16 -15.19
N PRO A 136 -2.94 -19.13 -15.47
CA PRO A 136 -3.58 -17.96 -16.04
C PRO A 136 -3.40 -16.78 -15.08
N THR A 137 -2.67 -15.76 -15.53
CA THR A 137 -2.48 -14.53 -14.79
C THR A 137 -3.82 -13.81 -14.67
N LEU A 138 -4.33 -13.67 -13.45
CA LEU A 138 -5.49 -12.84 -13.18
C LEU A 138 -5.03 -11.37 -13.15
N GLN A 139 -5.45 -10.60 -14.15
CA GLN A 139 -5.21 -9.16 -14.19
C GLN A 139 -6.37 -8.45 -13.50
N ILE A 140 -6.12 -7.74 -12.39
CA ILE A 140 -7.12 -6.89 -11.74
C ILE A 140 -6.92 -5.45 -12.23
N ASP A 141 -7.97 -4.86 -12.79
CA ASP A 141 -7.97 -3.48 -13.30
C ASP A 141 -9.27 -2.79 -12.88
N SER A 142 -9.18 -1.47 -12.68
CA SER A 142 -10.29 -0.54 -12.52
C SER A 142 -11.37 -0.64 -13.60
N ARG A 143 -11.03 -1.17 -14.78
CA ARG A 143 -11.94 -1.28 -15.94
C ARG A 143 -12.53 -2.67 -16.14
N ASN A 144 -12.19 -3.65 -15.30
CA ASN A 144 -12.68 -5.02 -15.46
C ASN A 144 -13.70 -5.41 -14.38
N GLU A 145 -14.21 -6.63 -14.47
CA GLU A 145 -15.20 -7.19 -13.54
C GLU A 145 -14.69 -7.36 -12.09
N PHE A 146 -13.38 -7.32 -11.88
CA PHE A 146 -12.72 -7.37 -10.58
C PHE A 146 -12.43 -5.97 -10.03
N ALA A 147 -12.92 -4.90 -10.64
CA ALA A 147 -12.74 -3.52 -10.15
C ALA A 147 -13.26 -3.35 -8.71
N ASP A 148 -14.27 -4.12 -8.32
CA ASP A 148 -14.83 -4.12 -6.97
C ASP A 148 -13.85 -4.62 -5.89
N LEU A 149 -12.82 -5.39 -6.28
CA LEU A 149 -11.78 -5.88 -5.38
C LEU A 149 -10.70 -4.83 -5.09
N LEU A 150 -10.67 -3.72 -5.84
CA LEU A 150 -9.74 -2.63 -5.61
C LEU A 150 -10.25 -1.73 -4.47
N HIS A 151 -9.33 -1.16 -3.70
CA HIS A 151 -9.66 -0.20 -2.63
C HIS A 151 -10.28 1.12 -3.15
N PHE A 152 -10.19 1.38 -4.46
CA PHE A 152 -10.83 2.51 -5.12
C PHE A 152 -12.28 2.24 -5.54
N SER A 153 -12.79 1.02 -5.31
CA SER A 153 -14.18 0.68 -5.61
C SER A 153 -15.13 1.61 -4.86
N GLN A 154 -16.25 1.97 -5.48
CA GLN A 154 -17.20 2.94 -4.94
C GLN A 154 -18.16 2.31 -3.92
N HIS A 155 -17.65 1.39 -3.10
CA HIS A 155 -18.41 0.71 -2.05
C HIS A 155 -18.27 1.46 -0.72
N PRO A 156 -19.38 1.96 -0.15
CA PRO A 156 -19.33 2.72 1.09
C PRO A 156 -18.88 1.83 2.25
N VAL A 157 -18.04 2.38 3.12
CA VAL A 157 -17.39 1.64 4.22
C VAL A 157 -17.87 2.19 5.55
N HIS A 158 -18.32 1.31 6.44
CA HIS A 158 -18.72 1.68 7.79
C HIS A 158 -17.54 1.48 8.74
N PHE A 159 -17.11 2.56 9.40
CA PHE A 159 -16.01 2.52 10.36
C PHE A 159 -16.27 3.49 11.50
N SER A 160 -16.29 2.99 12.74
CA SER A 160 -16.49 3.80 13.96
C SER A 160 -17.70 4.75 13.87
N ASP A 161 -18.87 4.19 13.53
CA ASP A 161 -20.14 4.92 13.34
C ASP A 161 -20.16 5.98 12.23
N LYS A 162 -19.12 6.00 11.38
CA LYS A 162 -19.01 6.89 10.23
C LYS A 162 -19.05 6.08 8.94
N VAL A 163 -19.63 6.69 7.90
CA VAL A 163 -19.64 6.12 6.55
C VAL A 163 -18.64 6.88 5.68
N TYR A 164 -17.74 6.13 5.06
CA TYR A 164 -16.75 6.61 4.11
C TYR A 164 -17.18 6.24 2.68
N PRO A 165 -16.93 7.08 1.67
CA PRO A 165 -17.35 6.80 0.29
C PRO A 165 -16.68 5.56 -0.34
N SER A 166 -15.44 5.26 0.05
CA SER A 166 -14.71 4.05 -0.36
C SER A 166 -13.65 3.64 0.66
N ALA A 167 -13.08 2.44 0.48
CA ALA A 167 -11.95 1.97 1.29
C ALA A 167 -10.75 2.93 1.21
N TYR A 168 -10.49 3.48 0.02
CA TYR A 168 -9.44 4.48 -0.19
C TYR A 168 -9.62 5.72 0.69
N HIS A 169 -10.85 6.25 0.80
CA HIS A 169 -11.13 7.40 1.66
C HIS A 169 -10.82 7.09 3.13
N LEU A 170 -11.21 5.89 3.60
CA LEU A 170 -10.91 5.45 4.96
C LEU A 170 -9.40 5.26 5.18
N TYR A 171 -8.71 4.65 4.22
CA TYR A 171 -7.26 4.44 4.26
C TYR A 171 -6.49 5.76 4.37
N GLU A 172 -6.84 6.75 3.56
CA GLU A 172 -6.22 8.08 3.62
C GLU A 172 -6.58 8.82 4.92
N ALA A 173 -7.81 8.66 5.43
CA ALA A 173 -8.22 9.22 6.71
C ALA A 173 -7.41 8.65 7.90
N PHE A 174 -7.03 7.36 7.87
CA PHE A 174 -6.21 6.73 8.91
C PHE A 174 -4.87 7.44 9.17
N LYS A 175 -4.36 8.19 8.19
CA LYS A 175 -3.14 9.01 8.36
C LYS A 175 -3.30 10.12 9.38
N PHE A 176 -4.54 10.53 9.69
CA PHE A 176 -4.85 11.73 10.48
C PHE A 176 -5.80 11.47 11.65
N MET A 177 -6.50 10.33 11.70
CA MET A 177 -7.57 10.08 12.68
C MET A 177 -7.18 10.31 14.15
N GLU A 178 -5.97 9.94 14.56
CA GLU A 178 -5.55 9.98 15.96
C GLU A 178 -5.22 11.40 16.45
N HIS A 179 -4.55 12.21 15.61
CA HIS A 179 -4.00 13.52 16.00
C HIS A 179 -4.65 14.71 15.29
N ARG A 180 -5.28 14.50 14.13
CA ARG A 180 -5.94 15.53 13.31
C ARG A 180 -7.29 15.05 12.74
N PRO A 181 -8.29 14.81 13.62
CA PRO A 181 -9.60 14.31 13.20
C PRO A 181 -10.36 15.30 12.29
N ASP A 182 -10.01 16.59 12.31
CA ASP A 182 -10.50 17.63 11.40
C ASP A 182 -10.19 17.29 9.94
N ILE A 183 -8.95 16.86 9.66
CA ILE A 183 -8.51 16.50 8.31
C ILE A 183 -9.14 15.18 7.88
N ALA A 184 -9.22 14.20 8.78
CA ALA A 184 -9.90 12.92 8.52
C ALA A 184 -11.38 13.12 8.14
N GLU A 185 -12.08 14.06 8.79
CA GLU A 185 -13.45 14.44 8.42
C GLU A 185 -13.54 15.13 7.06
N ASN A 186 -12.57 15.97 6.70
CA ASN A 186 -12.51 16.59 5.37
C ASN A 186 -12.36 15.54 4.27
N ILE A 187 -11.45 14.57 4.46
CA ILE A 187 -11.29 13.42 3.55
C ILE A 187 -12.61 12.64 3.42
N ARG A 188 -13.31 12.39 4.52
CA ARG A 188 -14.60 11.68 4.50
C ARG A 188 -15.66 12.44 3.69
N ARG A 189 -15.63 13.77 3.71
CA ARG A 189 -16.59 14.66 3.04
C ARG A 189 -16.25 14.95 1.58
N SER A 190 -15.12 14.46 1.05
CA SER A 190 -14.69 14.67 -0.34
C SER A 190 -15.64 14.10 -1.41
N GLY A 191 -16.60 13.26 -1.00
CA GLY A 191 -17.62 12.67 -1.89
C GLY A 191 -17.14 11.39 -2.59
N PRO A 192 -18.04 10.62 -3.22
CA PRO A 192 -17.68 9.42 -3.97
C PRO A 192 -17.09 9.74 -5.36
N GLY A 193 -16.58 8.71 -6.02
CA GLY A 193 -16.15 8.77 -7.42
C GLY A 193 -14.76 9.36 -7.65
N SER A 194 -14.43 9.62 -8.92
CA SER A 194 -13.10 10.06 -9.34
C SER A 194 -12.73 11.45 -8.82
N GLU A 195 -13.70 12.38 -8.76
CA GLU A 195 -13.49 13.72 -8.20
C GLU A 195 -13.22 13.66 -6.70
N GLY A 196 -13.93 12.79 -5.97
CA GLY A 196 -13.67 12.54 -4.55
C GLY A 196 -12.26 12.04 -4.30
N ILE A 197 -11.83 11.03 -5.06
CA ILE A 197 -10.45 10.48 -4.97
C ILE A 197 -9.40 11.56 -5.25
N ARG A 198 -9.61 12.42 -6.26
CA ARG A 198 -8.72 13.55 -6.56
C ARG A 198 -8.65 14.53 -5.38
N ASN A 199 -9.80 14.95 -4.86
CA ASN A 199 -9.87 15.84 -3.71
C ASN A 199 -9.16 15.28 -2.48
N VAL A 200 -9.30 13.97 -2.21
CA VAL A 200 -8.57 13.30 -1.12
C VAL A 200 -7.06 13.40 -1.34
N GLY A 201 -6.59 13.14 -2.56
CA GLY A 201 -5.17 13.27 -2.92
C GLY A 201 -4.64 14.69 -2.67
N ASP A 202 -5.40 15.71 -3.06
CA ASP A 202 -5.05 17.12 -2.85
C ASP A 202 -4.97 17.47 -1.36
N ILE A 203 -5.95 17.02 -0.56
CA ILE A 203 -5.96 17.22 0.90
C ILE A 203 -4.74 16.55 1.53
N VAL A 204 -4.47 15.29 1.21
CA VAL A 204 -3.35 14.53 1.79
C VAL A 204 -2.01 15.18 1.42
N HIS A 205 -1.88 15.65 0.18
CA HIS A 205 -0.68 16.36 -0.27
C HIS A 205 -0.49 17.67 0.49
N GLN A 206 -1.56 18.46 0.65
CA GLN A 206 -1.54 19.72 1.39
C GLN A 206 -1.14 19.54 2.86
N PHE A 207 -1.59 18.45 3.49
CA PHE A 207 -1.35 18.18 4.91
C PHE A 207 -0.30 17.09 5.16
N ARG A 208 0.67 16.91 4.25
CA ARG A 208 1.71 15.88 4.37
C ARG A 208 2.51 15.93 5.68
N GLU A 209 2.70 17.13 6.24
CA GLU A 209 3.43 17.37 7.50
C GLU A 209 2.66 16.89 8.72
N HIS A 210 1.38 16.58 8.55
CA HIS A 210 0.51 16.06 9.58
C HIS A 210 0.21 14.58 9.37
N VAL A 211 0.93 13.87 8.50
CA VAL A 211 0.81 12.41 8.43
C VAL A 211 1.42 11.79 9.69
N ARG A 212 0.77 10.75 10.22
CA ARG A 212 1.27 10.01 11.40
C ARG A 212 2.73 9.58 11.18
N PRO A 213 3.63 9.76 12.17
CA PRO A 213 5.07 9.51 11.99
C PRO A 213 5.43 8.04 11.76
N ASP A 214 4.59 7.09 12.21
CA ASP A 214 4.78 5.65 12.05
C ASP A 214 4.11 5.08 10.78
N TRP A 215 3.59 5.93 9.89
CA TRP A 215 2.72 5.53 8.79
C TRP A 215 3.27 4.39 7.94
N GLN A 216 4.57 4.42 7.64
CA GLN A 216 5.23 3.39 6.85
C GLN A 216 5.17 1.99 7.49
N ALA A 217 5.21 1.91 8.82
CA ALA A 217 5.14 0.63 9.54
C ALA A 217 3.70 0.08 9.58
N VAL A 218 2.70 0.95 9.61
CA VAL A 218 1.30 0.57 9.81
C VAL A 218 0.47 0.53 8.52
N MET A 219 0.96 1.11 7.41
CA MET A 219 0.19 1.27 6.17
C MET A 219 -0.43 -0.04 5.65
N VAL A 220 0.31 -1.16 5.72
CA VAL A 220 -0.19 -2.47 5.25
C VAL A 220 -1.36 -2.96 6.12
N SER A 221 -1.24 -2.80 7.44
CA SER A 221 -2.32 -3.12 8.39
C SER A 221 -3.54 -2.22 8.15
N MET A 222 -3.32 -0.95 7.83
CA MET A 222 -4.38 0.02 7.54
C MET A 222 -5.11 -0.27 6.23
N VAL A 223 -4.40 -0.63 5.16
CA VAL A 223 -5.03 -1.10 3.90
C VAL A 223 -5.90 -2.31 4.18
N ARG A 224 -5.34 -3.32 4.88
CA ARG A 224 -6.07 -4.53 5.25
C ARG A 224 -7.35 -4.20 6.02
N THR A 225 -7.25 -3.36 7.04
CA THR A 225 -8.38 -2.92 7.86
C THR A 225 -9.43 -2.20 7.03
N SER A 226 -9.02 -1.30 6.12
CA SER A 226 -9.96 -0.56 5.26
C SER A 226 -10.74 -1.47 4.30
N LEU A 227 -10.07 -2.50 3.74
CA LEU A 227 -10.70 -3.48 2.85
C LEU A 227 -11.64 -4.42 3.62
N PHE A 228 -11.26 -4.86 4.82
CA PHE A 228 -12.15 -5.70 5.65
C PHE A 228 -13.42 -4.96 6.06
N ALA A 229 -13.34 -3.65 6.28
CA ALA A 229 -14.50 -2.83 6.62
C ALA A 229 -15.51 -2.67 5.46
N CYS A 230 -15.11 -2.94 4.20
CA CYS A 230 -16.03 -2.98 3.07
C CYS A 230 -16.98 -4.18 3.09
N LEU A 231 -16.62 -5.24 3.80
CA LEU A 231 -17.41 -6.46 3.83
C LEU A 231 -18.61 -6.27 4.78
N PRO A 232 -19.82 -6.70 4.38
CA PRO A 232 -20.98 -6.64 5.27
C PRO A 232 -20.70 -7.44 6.55
N PRO A 233 -21.19 -6.97 7.71
CA PRO A 233 -21.12 -7.77 8.94
C PRO A 233 -21.80 -9.11 8.69
N ARG A 234 -21.09 -10.20 9.01
CA ARG A 234 -21.62 -11.56 8.93
C ARG A 234 -22.60 -11.85 10.05
#